data_AF-A0A151X4P7-F1
#
_entry.id   AF-A0A151X4P7-F1
#
_cell.length_a   1.000
_cell.length_b   1.000
_cell.length_c   1.000
_cell.angle_alpha   90.00
_cell.angle_beta   90.00
_cell.angle_gamma   90.00
#
_symmetry.space_group_name_H-M   'P 1'
#
loop_
_entity.id
_entity.type
_entity.pdbx_description
1 polymer ?
#
loop_
_entity_poly.entity_id
_entity_poly.type
_entity_poly.pdbx_seq_one_letter_code
_entity_poly.pdbx_strand_id
1 'polypeptide(L)'
;MVCTTITSGVSVFALVFGMDIAKHSQYKAIIPIMNMIAEDWIKSKSVQDRNVMIRRAYTARIIITCAYCIMGLACFFIIILPSFGISMRLTPNITDPGKPMPLQTYYIYDITKRPQYEITFISQAVYILLAIMSYTGIDNFLGLLIFHICGQLDILKNRLTRLDKYINSQNILKSCVIKHIRLLSAAYNNEWYSVDPKIAKDLLFLLIRGTKPVYLTAGKVFPMTMATFCGVKYFNVVDFEWAVKLNRITLDFIGLWPKTAQNPRQKLMCNFRVLIVFTAITFGVLIPSIHSFIRIYGDNMLMIDNLQFTLPAISCSIRIVIFWWKKEAIIPVIDMIADDWIKSKNAQERNVMIRKAQIARMIVACAYCIMAVGCLFIIVLPGFGISIRLTTNITDPGRIVPLQTHYIYDVTKRPQYELTYISQIIYIVLAVMSYTGIDHFLGLLVFHISGQLNILKNHLINLDKYINSHDMLKICVARHIRLLRAITIIEDTYNVTLLSLFLYFAILFAFYGFRIINVS
;
A
#
# COMPACT_ATOMS: atom_id res chain seq x y z
N MET A 1 -12.42 19.00 15.44
CA MET A 1 -11.59 19.21 14.24
C MET A 1 -12.01 18.33 13.05
N VAL A 2 -12.23 17.02 13.21
CA VAL A 2 -12.68 16.15 12.08
C VAL A 2 -14.15 16.40 11.65
N CYS A 3 -15.05 16.70 12.60
CA CYS A 3 -16.44 17.07 12.24
C CYS A 3 -16.51 18.38 11.45
N THR A 4 -15.64 19.36 11.72
CA THR A 4 -15.65 20.68 11.09
C THR A 4 -15.11 20.67 9.66
N THR A 5 -14.16 19.80 9.33
CA THR A 5 -13.56 19.74 7.97
C THR A 5 -14.42 19.00 6.95
N ILE A 6 -15.24 18.04 7.38
CA ILE A 6 -16.14 17.29 6.50
C ILE A 6 -17.48 18.03 6.34
N THR A 7 -17.99 18.67 7.41
CA THR A 7 -19.11 19.60 7.27
C THR A 7 -18.73 20.80 6.42
N SER A 8 -17.50 21.33 6.48
CA SER A 8 -17.05 22.42 5.60
C SER A 8 -16.95 22.00 4.12
N GLY A 9 -16.51 20.79 3.81
CA GLY A 9 -16.43 20.31 2.42
C GLY A 9 -17.81 20.11 1.76
N VAL A 10 -18.78 19.60 2.52
CA VAL A 10 -20.16 19.40 2.04
C VAL A 10 -20.96 20.70 2.03
N SER A 11 -20.69 21.63 2.96
CA SER A 11 -21.34 22.95 2.98
C SER A 11 -20.82 23.90 1.90
N VAL A 12 -19.56 23.78 1.46
CA VAL A 12 -19.06 24.51 0.28
C VAL A 12 -19.77 24.04 -1.00
N PHE A 13 -20.05 22.74 -1.13
CA PHE A 13 -20.86 22.20 -2.24
C PHE A 13 -22.33 22.67 -2.18
N ALA A 14 -22.89 22.82 -0.97
CA ALA A 14 -24.23 23.36 -0.72
C ALA A 14 -24.36 24.84 -1.11
N LEU A 15 -23.36 25.64 -0.69
CA LEU A 15 -23.29 27.08 -0.88
C LEU A 15 -23.12 27.46 -2.35
N VAL A 16 -22.35 26.66 -3.11
CA VAL A 16 -22.10 26.91 -4.54
C VAL A 16 -23.35 26.62 -5.40
N PHE A 17 -24.24 25.73 -4.97
CA PHE A 17 -25.43 25.32 -5.76
C PHE A 17 -26.77 25.76 -5.17
N GLY A 18 -26.80 26.56 -4.09
CA GLY A 18 -28.03 27.08 -3.50
C GLY A 18 -28.98 25.99 -2.98
N MET A 19 -28.45 24.81 -2.63
CA MET A 19 -29.27 23.68 -2.16
C MET A 19 -29.36 23.69 -0.63
N ASP A 20 -30.58 23.84 -0.13
CA ASP A 20 -30.89 23.77 1.30
C ASP A 20 -30.85 22.30 1.78
N ILE A 21 -29.63 21.80 2.06
CA ILE A 21 -29.32 20.38 2.36
C ILE A 21 -30.19 19.80 3.51
N ALA A 22 -30.72 20.65 4.39
CA ALA A 22 -31.56 20.24 5.52
C ALA A 22 -32.93 19.65 5.14
N LYS A 23 -33.41 19.85 3.91
CA LYS A 23 -34.73 19.37 3.46
C LYS A 23 -34.75 17.96 2.87
N HIS A 24 -33.61 17.35 2.55
CA HIS A 24 -33.58 16.02 1.92
C HIS A 24 -33.73 14.88 2.95
N SER A 25 -34.72 13.99 2.73
CA SER A 25 -35.08 12.89 3.65
C SER A 25 -33.93 11.92 3.95
N GLN A 26 -33.01 11.71 2.99
CA GLN A 26 -31.86 10.82 3.16
C GLN A 26 -30.76 11.42 4.05
N TYR A 27 -30.59 12.75 4.07
CA TYR A 27 -29.62 13.41 4.96
C TYR A 27 -30.03 13.35 6.43
N LYS A 28 -31.35 13.36 6.70
CA LYS A 28 -31.90 13.14 8.05
C LYS A 28 -31.57 11.76 8.62
N ALA A 29 -31.29 10.75 7.78
CA ALA A 29 -30.90 9.41 8.22
C ALA A 29 -29.39 9.29 8.54
N ILE A 30 -28.54 10.11 7.91
CA ILE A 30 -27.07 10.05 8.07
C ILE A 30 -26.60 10.76 9.36
N ILE A 31 -27.23 11.88 9.72
CA ILE A 31 -26.85 12.68 10.90
C ILE A 31 -26.90 11.87 12.21
N PRO A 32 -27.97 11.09 12.49
CA PRO A 32 -28.01 10.23 13.68
C PRO A 32 -26.89 9.18 13.71
N ILE A 33 -26.50 8.64 12.55
CA ILE A 33 -25.43 7.65 12.43
C ILE A 33 -24.07 8.29 12.74
N MET A 34 -23.80 9.48 12.19
CA MET A 34 -22.57 10.20 12.48
C MET A 34 -22.47 10.60 13.96
N ASN A 35 -23.57 11.05 14.56
CA ASN A 35 -23.63 11.37 15.99
C ASN A 35 -23.44 10.12 16.85
N MET A 36 -24.00 8.97 16.44
CA MET A 36 -23.76 7.68 17.11
C MET A 36 -22.28 7.28 17.06
N ILE A 37 -21.64 7.37 15.89
CA ILE A 37 -20.20 7.08 15.75
C ILE A 37 -19.40 8.02 16.67
N ALA A 38 -19.67 9.32 16.64
CA ALA A 38 -18.98 10.30 17.48
C ALA A 38 -19.15 9.99 18.98
N GLU A 39 -20.37 9.67 19.42
CA GLU A 39 -20.64 9.25 20.79
C GLU A 39 -19.87 7.98 21.18
N ASP A 40 -19.73 7.00 20.29
CA ASP A 40 -18.98 5.77 20.57
C ASP A 40 -17.49 6.04 20.80
N TRP A 41 -16.91 6.95 20.00
CA TRP A 41 -15.52 7.39 20.16
C TRP A 41 -15.31 8.14 21.49
N ILE A 42 -16.29 8.95 21.91
CA ILE A 42 -16.23 9.72 23.17
C ILE A 42 -16.47 8.81 24.39
N LYS A 43 -17.41 7.86 24.31
CA LYS A 43 -17.78 6.95 25.41
C LYS A 43 -16.82 5.77 25.59
N SER A 44 -15.91 5.52 24.64
CA SER A 44 -14.89 4.47 24.74
C SER A 44 -13.82 4.81 25.81
N LYS A 45 -14.15 4.57 27.08
CA LYS A 45 -13.25 4.86 28.22
C LYS A 45 -12.16 3.80 28.46
N SER A 46 -12.34 2.56 28.00
CA SER A 46 -11.34 1.49 28.21
C SER A 46 -10.22 1.55 27.15
N VAL A 47 -8.97 1.44 27.59
CA VAL A 47 -7.79 1.47 26.70
C VAL A 47 -7.85 0.36 25.66
N GLN A 48 -8.41 -0.80 26.03
CA GLN A 48 -8.55 -1.95 25.14
C GLN A 48 -9.58 -1.70 24.02
N ASP A 49 -10.75 -1.13 24.35
CA ASP A 49 -11.79 -0.85 23.35
C ASP A 49 -11.33 0.23 22.38
N ARG A 50 -10.64 1.26 22.91
CA ARG A 50 -10.06 2.34 22.10
C ARG A 50 -9.01 1.80 21.12
N ASN A 51 -8.16 0.86 21.55
CA ASN A 51 -7.16 0.25 20.68
C ASN A 51 -7.81 -0.56 19.54
N VAL A 52 -8.92 -1.26 19.81
CA VAL A 52 -9.67 -1.99 18.77
C VAL A 52 -10.26 -1.01 17.75
N MET A 53 -10.89 0.08 18.20
CA MET A 53 -11.45 1.10 17.32
C MET A 53 -10.37 1.78 16.46
N ILE A 54 -9.24 2.16 17.07
CA ILE A 54 -8.10 2.77 16.35
C ILE A 54 -7.56 1.82 15.28
N ARG A 55 -7.39 0.53 15.61
CA ARG A 55 -6.88 -0.46 14.66
C ARG A 55 -7.81 -0.62 13.46
N ARG A 56 -9.13 -0.71 13.68
CA ARG A 56 -10.13 -0.84 12.61
C ARG A 56 -10.22 0.43 11.76
N ALA A 57 -10.17 1.61 12.39
CA ALA A 57 -10.12 2.89 11.67
C ALA A 57 -8.84 3.04 10.83
N TYR A 58 -7.70 2.56 11.33
CA TYR A 58 -6.45 2.57 10.58
C TYR A 58 -6.50 1.64 9.36
N THR A 59 -7.02 0.42 9.52
CA THR A 59 -7.24 -0.51 8.39
C THR A 59 -8.19 0.09 7.35
N ALA A 60 -9.29 0.70 7.77
CA ALA A 60 -10.23 1.38 6.89
C ALA A 60 -9.54 2.52 6.11
N ARG A 61 -8.76 3.36 6.79
CA ARG A 61 -8.02 4.46 6.15
C ARG A 61 -7.04 3.99 5.09
N ILE A 62 -6.30 2.89 5.34
CA ILE A 62 -5.40 2.34 4.33
C ILE A 62 -6.17 1.91 3.07
N ILE A 63 -7.27 1.18 3.25
CA ILE A 63 -8.09 0.70 2.12
C ILE A 63 -8.64 1.89 1.32
N ILE A 64 -9.15 2.91 2.02
CA ILE A 64 -9.65 4.15 1.43
C ILE A 64 -8.54 4.87 0.66
N THR A 65 -7.35 5.04 1.24
CA THR A 65 -6.21 5.67 0.58
C THR A 65 -5.78 4.90 -0.66
N CYS A 66 -5.69 3.57 -0.60
CA CYS A 66 -5.37 2.76 -1.78
C CYS A 66 -6.43 2.90 -2.88
N ALA A 67 -7.72 2.93 -2.53
CA ALA A 67 -8.80 3.13 -3.50
C ALA A 67 -8.71 4.51 -4.17
N TYR A 68 -8.44 5.58 -3.41
CA TYR A 68 -8.21 6.91 -3.96
C TYR A 68 -7.00 6.97 -4.89
N CYS A 69 -5.90 6.27 -4.58
CA CYS A 69 -4.73 6.22 -5.45
C CYS A 69 -5.03 5.51 -6.78
N ILE A 70 -5.71 4.36 -6.74
CA ILE A 70 -6.09 3.61 -7.95
C ILE A 70 -7.04 4.44 -8.82
N MET A 71 -8.04 5.06 -8.20
CA MET A 71 -9.04 5.87 -8.89
C MET A 71 -8.41 7.14 -9.49
N GLY A 72 -7.54 7.83 -8.75
CA GLY A 72 -6.80 8.98 -9.24
C GLY A 72 -5.89 8.66 -10.41
N LEU A 73 -5.25 7.47 -10.39
CA LEU A 73 -4.47 6.97 -11.53
C LEU A 73 -5.36 6.74 -12.76
N ALA A 74 -6.55 6.17 -12.59
CA ALA A 74 -7.51 6.01 -13.68
C ALA A 74 -7.98 7.36 -14.25
N CYS A 75 -8.26 8.35 -13.40
CA CYS A 75 -8.60 9.72 -13.83
C CYS A 75 -7.48 10.35 -14.66
N PHE A 76 -6.23 10.21 -14.19
CA PHE A 76 -5.06 10.74 -14.87
C PHE A 76 -5.02 10.22 -16.31
N PHE A 77 -5.20 8.92 -16.52
CA PHE A 77 -5.25 8.35 -17.86
C PHE A 77 -6.41 8.85 -18.72
N ILE A 78 -7.62 8.91 -18.16
CA ILE A 78 -8.83 9.34 -18.90
C ILE A 78 -8.69 10.79 -19.38
N ILE A 79 -8.01 11.66 -18.63
CA ILE A 79 -7.84 13.09 -18.98
C ILE A 79 -6.60 13.32 -19.84
N ILE A 80 -5.48 12.67 -19.51
CA ILE A 80 -4.18 12.90 -20.15
C ILE A 80 -4.13 12.28 -21.55
N LEU A 81 -4.61 11.03 -21.73
CA LEU A 81 -4.48 10.34 -23.02
C LEU A 81 -5.15 11.10 -24.18
N PRO A 82 -6.36 11.68 -24.01
CA PRO A 82 -6.99 12.47 -25.07
C PRO A 82 -6.30 13.81 -25.36
N SER A 83 -5.59 14.39 -24.37
CA SER A 83 -4.77 15.60 -24.61
C SER A 83 -3.60 15.35 -25.57
N PHE A 84 -3.17 14.09 -25.69
CA PHE A 84 -2.13 13.64 -26.61
C PHE A 84 -2.67 13.04 -27.92
N GLY A 85 -3.97 13.21 -28.22
CA GLY A 85 -4.53 12.68 -29.46
C GLY A 85 -4.91 11.19 -29.42
N ILE A 86 -5.01 10.59 -28.23
CA ILE A 86 -5.30 9.15 -28.07
C ILE A 86 -6.74 8.95 -27.59
N SER A 87 -7.56 8.24 -28.37
CA SER A 87 -8.91 7.82 -27.97
C SER A 87 -8.87 6.49 -27.21
N MET A 88 -9.50 6.44 -26.04
CA MET A 88 -9.62 5.24 -25.19
C MET A 88 -10.75 4.29 -25.62
N ARG A 89 -11.54 4.66 -26.63
CA ARG A 89 -12.72 3.89 -27.09
C ARG A 89 -12.60 3.61 -28.58
N LEU A 90 -12.92 2.37 -28.99
CA LEU A 90 -13.18 2.02 -30.38
C LEU A 90 -14.46 2.73 -30.83
N THR A 91 -14.32 3.90 -31.44
CA THR A 91 -15.43 4.63 -32.04
C THR A 91 -15.58 4.21 -33.50
N PRO A 92 -16.76 3.73 -33.94
CA PRO A 92 -17.02 3.58 -35.37
C PRO A 92 -16.94 4.96 -36.05
N ASN A 93 -16.52 4.95 -37.31
CA ASN A 93 -16.16 6.09 -38.19
C ASN A 93 -17.21 7.20 -38.35
N ILE A 94 -18.38 7.07 -37.70
CA ILE A 94 -19.56 7.92 -37.84
C ILE A 94 -19.59 9.04 -36.78
N THR A 95 -18.75 8.97 -35.74
CA THR A 95 -18.72 9.94 -34.62
C THR A 95 -17.32 10.48 -34.29
N ASP A 96 -16.38 10.40 -35.25
CA ASP A 96 -15.00 10.85 -35.06
C ASP A 96 -14.76 12.23 -35.70
N PRO A 97 -14.62 13.31 -34.91
CA PRO A 97 -14.29 14.63 -35.42
C PRO A 97 -12.78 14.82 -35.67
N GLY A 98 -11.95 13.77 -35.51
CA GLY A 98 -10.49 13.85 -35.60
C GLY A 98 -9.82 14.51 -34.40
N LYS A 99 -10.57 14.76 -33.31
CA LYS A 99 -10.05 15.26 -32.03
C LYS A 99 -10.61 14.43 -30.86
N PRO A 100 -9.75 13.72 -30.12
CA PRO A 100 -10.20 12.87 -29.02
C PRO A 100 -10.48 13.68 -27.76
N MET A 101 -11.53 13.28 -27.04
CA MET A 101 -11.94 13.89 -25.77
C MET A 101 -11.92 12.89 -24.60
N PRO A 102 -11.82 13.37 -23.34
CA PRO A 102 -11.94 12.55 -22.13
C PRO A 102 -13.16 11.62 -22.15
N LEU A 103 -14.31 12.13 -22.59
CA LEU A 103 -15.51 11.35 -22.85
C LEU A 103 -16.06 11.72 -24.23
N GLN A 104 -16.10 10.74 -25.14
CA GLN A 104 -16.69 10.96 -26.46
C GLN A 104 -18.22 10.96 -26.34
N THR A 105 -18.83 12.15 -26.41
CA THR A 105 -20.28 12.37 -26.33
C THR A 105 -20.74 13.39 -27.37
N TYR A 106 -22.00 13.28 -27.82
CA TYR A 106 -22.60 14.24 -28.74
C TYR A 106 -22.98 15.53 -28.01
N TYR A 107 -22.61 16.68 -28.58
CA TYR A 107 -22.96 18.01 -28.10
C TYR A 107 -23.80 18.73 -29.16
N ILE A 108 -24.72 19.60 -28.73
CA ILE A 108 -25.64 20.36 -29.61
C ILE A 108 -24.87 21.42 -30.44
N TYR A 109 -23.62 21.70 -30.09
CA TYR A 109 -22.72 22.64 -30.75
C TYR A 109 -21.47 21.95 -31.29
N ASP A 110 -20.83 22.57 -32.28
CA ASP A 110 -19.65 22.02 -32.95
C ASP A 110 -18.40 22.05 -32.06
N ILE A 111 -18.01 20.87 -31.60
CA ILE A 111 -16.86 20.58 -30.74
C ILE A 111 -15.52 20.58 -31.46
N THR A 112 -15.47 20.71 -32.79
CA THR A 112 -14.20 20.72 -33.54
C THR A 112 -13.51 22.07 -33.54
N LYS A 113 -14.30 23.14 -33.34
CA LYS A 113 -13.87 24.54 -33.44
C LYS A 113 -13.24 25.04 -32.14
N ARG A 114 -12.21 25.90 -32.28
CA ARG A 114 -11.67 26.68 -31.15
C ARG A 114 -12.52 27.95 -30.98
N PRO A 115 -12.84 28.38 -29.74
CA PRO A 115 -12.40 27.84 -28.44
C PRO A 115 -13.31 26.77 -27.82
N GLN A 116 -14.42 26.40 -28.48
CA GLN A 116 -15.45 25.50 -27.94
C GLN A 116 -14.91 24.12 -27.52
N TYR A 117 -13.96 23.59 -28.28
CA TYR A 117 -13.23 22.35 -27.94
C TYR A 117 -12.55 22.44 -26.57
N GLU A 118 -11.76 23.50 -26.33
CA GLU A 118 -10.95 23.65 -25.12
C GLU A 118 -11.83 23.84 -23.89
N ILE A 119 -12.89 24.64 -24.03
CA ILE A 119 -13.89 24.85 -22.98
C ILE A 119 -14.58 23.53 -22.64
N THR A 120 -14.97 22.74 -23.65
CA THR A 120 -15.64 21.45 -23.44
C THR A 120 -14.68 20.44 -22.81
N PHE A 121 -13.42 20.39 -23.25
CA PHE A 121 -12.39 19.52 -22.68
C PHE A 121 -12.14 19.83 -21.20
N ILE A 122 -11.96 21.12 -20.85
CA ILE A 122 -11.77 21.55 -19.46
C ILE A 122 -13.02 21.22 -18.64
N SER A 123 -14.21 21.48 -19.17
CA SER A 123 -15.47 21.14 -18.49
C SER A 123 -15.58 19.64 -18.21
N GLN A 124 -15.28 18.78 -19.17
CA GLN A 124 -15.31 17.32 -19.00
C GLN A 124 -14.27 16.86 -17.97
N ALA A 125 -13.05 17.40 -17.99
CA ALA A 125 -12.04 17.08 -17.00
C ALA A 125 -12.51 17.43 -15.58
N VAL A 126 -13.13 18.61 -15.40
CA VAL A 126 -13.72 19.02 -14.12
C VAL A 126 -14.89 18.11 -13.71
N TYR A 127 -15.82 17.80 -14.62
CA TYR A 127 -16.96 16.93 -14.32
C TYR A 127 -16.55 15.50 -13.96
N ILE A 128 -15.57 14.92 -14.67
CA ILE A 128 -15.03 13.58 -14.39
C ILE A 128 -14.40 13.57 -12.99
N LEU A 129 -13.60 14.59 -12.65
CA LEU A 129 -13.02 14.71 -11.31
C LEU A 129 -14.10 14.83 -10.22
N LEU A 130 -15.12 15.66 -10.43
CA LEU A 130 -16.22 15.83 -9.49
C LEU A 130 -17.06 14.56 -9.32
N ALA A 131 -17.38 13.86 -10.41
CA ALA A 131 -18.14 12.61 -10.40
C ALA A 131 -17.39 11.49 -9.67
N ILE A 132 -16.08 11.42 -9.84
CA ILE A 132 -15.26 10.39 -9.19
C ILE A 132 -15.08 10.71 -7.70
N MET A 133 -14.90 11.99 -7.35
CA MET A 133 -14.88 12.44 -5.96
C MET A 133 -16.20 12.13 -5.23
N SER A 134 -17.34 12.30 -5.88
CA SER A 134 -18.64 11.99 -5.29
C SER A 134 -18.88 10.48 -5.15
N TYR A 135 -18.53 9.69 -6.17
CA TYR A 135 -18.64 8.23 -6.14
C TYR A 135 -17.78 7.61 -5.03
N THR A 136 -16.49 7.97 -4.99
CA THR A 136 -15.57 7.49 -3.96
C THR A 136 -15.97 7.97 -2.56
N GLY A 137 -16.50 9.19 -2.42
CA GLY A 137 -17.01 9.71 -1.15
C GLY A 137 -18.10 8.83 -0.54
N ILE A 138 -19.06 8.36 -1.36
CA ILE A 138 -20.17 7.49 -0.92
C ILE A 138 -19.66 6.12 -0.49
N ASP A 139 -18.81 5.49 -1.30
CA ASP A 139 -18.24 4.17 -1.00
C ASP A 139 -17.35 4.21 0.24
N ASN A 140 -16.60 5.30 0.44
CA ASN A 140 -15.76 5.48 1.62
C ASN A 140 -16.59 5.69 2.89
N PHE A 141 -17.72 6.39 2.79
CA PHE A 141 -18.65 6.52 3.91
C PHE A 141 -19.25 5.16 4.30
N LEU A 142 -19.64 4.35 3.31
CA LEU A 142 -20.12 2.99 3.53
C LEU A 142 -19.04 2.11 4.17
N GLY A 143 -17.81 2.15 3.64
CA GLY A 143 -16.67 1.43 4.19
C GLY A 143 -16.38 1.81 5.64
N LEU A 144 -16.38 3.11 5.96
CA LEU A 144 -16.20 3.62 7.32
C LEU A 144 -17.27 3.05 8.28
N LEU A 145 -18.53 3.02 7.85
CA LEU A 145 -19.63 2.47 8.66
C LEU A 145 -19.44 0.98 8.92
N ILE A 146 -19.09 0.20 7.89
CA ILE A 146 -18.84 -1.24 8.01
C ILE A 146 -17.71 -1.50 8.99
N PHE A 147 -16.57 -0.81 8.84
CA PHE A 147 -15.43 -0.99 9.73
C PHE A 147 -15.71 -0.53 11.17
N HIS A 148 -16.51 0.51 11.36
CA HIS A 148 -16.97 0.94 12.69
C HIS A 148 -17.85 -0.13 13.33
N ILE A 149 -18.84 -0.67 12.61
CA ILE A 149 -19.72 -1.74 13.10
C ILE A 149 -18.90 -3.00 13.44
N CYS A 150 -17.99 -3.43 12.57
CA CYS A 150 -17.09 -4.55 12.86
C CYS A 150 -16.23 -4.29 14.11
N GLY A 151 -15.77 -3.06 14.31
CA GLY A 151 -15.05 -2.66 15.53
C GLY A 151 -15.91 -2.75 16.78
N GLN A 152 -17.18 -2.32 16.72
CA GLN A 152 -18.10 -2.44 17.85
C GLN A 152 -18.44 -3.91 18.16
N LEU A 153 -18.61 -4.75 17.14
CA LEU A 153 -18.84 -6.19 17.32
C LEU A 153 -17.63 -6.89 17.95
N ASP A 154 -16.40 -6.53 17.56
CA ASP A 154 -15.18 -7.02 18.19
C ASP A 154 -15.10 -6.62 19.68
N ILE A 155 -15.45 -5.36 19.99
CA ILE A 155 -15.51 -4.86 21.37
C ILE A 155 -16.53 -5.64 22.19
N LEU A 156 -17.72 -5.85 21.63
CA LEU A 156 -18.78 -6.63 22.26
C LEU A 156 -18.32 -8.06 22.54
N LYS A 157 -17.72 -8.73 21.55
CA LYS A 157 -17.14 -10.07 21.69
C LYS A 157 -16.13 -10.11 22.83
N ASN A 158 -15.17 -9.17 22.85
CA ASN A 158 -14.13 -9.12 23.88
C ASN A 158 -14.70 -8.92 25.28
N ARG A 159 -15.74 -8.08 25.42
CA ARG A 159 -16.42 -7.86 26.70
C ARG A 159 -17.20 -9.09 27.15
N LEU A 160 -17.91 -9.76 26.25
CA LEU A 160 -18.64 -11.00 26.54
C LEU A 160 -17.69 -12.13 26.98
N THR A 161 -16.56 -12.32 26.30
CA THR A 161 -15.57 -13.34 26.66
C THR A 161 -14.86 -13.10 28.00
N ARG A 162 -15.01 -11.91 28.60
CA ARG A 162 -14.38 -11.53 29.87
C ARG A 162 -15.39 -11.30 30.99
N LEU A 163 -16.67 -11.61 30.77
CA LEU A 163 -17.76 -11.43 31.73
C LEU A 163 -17.44 -12.09 33.09
N ASP A 164 -16.86 -13.28 33.07
CA ASP A 164 -16.55 -14.09 34.27
C ASP A 164 -15.51 -13.44 35.20
N LYS A 165 -14.77 -12.42 34.74
CA LYS A 165 -13.73 -11.73 35.51
C LYS A 165 -14.19 -10.43 36.16
N TYR A 166 -15.42 -9.98 35.92
CA TYR A 166 -15.92 -8.70 36.44
C TYR A 166 -16.88 -8.89 37.62
N ILE A 167 -16.58 -8.24 38.74
CA ILE A 167 -17.42 -8.22 39.97
C ILE A 167 -18.82 -7.61 39.70
N ASN A 168 -18.93 -6.70 38.72
CA ASN A 168 -20.18 -6.05 38.28
C ASN A 168 -20.64 -6.55 36.89
N SER A 169 -20.76 -7.87 36.72
CA SER A 169 -21.14 -8.53 35.46
C SER A 169 -22.50 -8.05 34.91
N GLN A 170 -23.50 -7.81 35.78
CA GLN A 170 -24.84 -7.36 35.37
C GLN A 170 -24.87 -5.96 34.71
N ASN A 171 -24.13 -4.99 35.23
CA ASN A 171 -24.09 -3.63 34.66
C ASN A 171 -23.36 -3.58 33.31
N ILE A 172 -22.30 -4.39 33.16
CA ILE A 172 -21.57 -4.52 31.91
C ILE A 172 -22.42 -5.25 30.87
N LEU A 173 -23.13 -6.30 31.27
CA LEU A 173 -24.06 -7.04 30.42
C LEU A 173 -25.20 -6.12 29.93
N LYS A 174 -25.83 -5.35 30.82
CA LYS A 174 -26.84 -4.34 30.46
C LYS A 174 -26.30 -3.31 29.46
N SER A 175 -25.08 -2.82 29.66
CA SER A 175 -24.40 -1.91 28.71
C SER A 175 -24.13 -2.57 27.34
N CYS A 176 -23.74 -3.85 27.33
CA CYS A 176 -23.50 -4.62 26.11
C CYS A 176 -24.80 -4.88 25.33
N VAL A 177 -25.89 -5.23 26.02
CA VAL A 177 -27.23 -5.43 25.44
C VAL A 177 -27.74 -4.13 24.81
N ILE A 178 -27.65 -2.99 25.51
CA ILE A 178 -28.06 -1.68 24.97
C ILE A 178 -27.25 -1.29 23.73
N LYS A 179 -25.93 -1.50 23.74
CA LYS A 179 -25.08 -1.21 22.56
C LYS A 179 -25.40 -2.11 21.37
N HIS A 180 -25.60 -3.41 21.59
CA HIS A 180 -25.94 -4.36 20.53
C HIS A 180 -27.32 -4.06 19.91
N ILE A 181 -28.32 -3.71 20.73
CA ILE A 181 -29.66 -3.30 20.28
C ILE A 181 -29.60 -1.97 19.50
N ARG A 182 -28.77 -1.02 19.93
CA ARG A 182 -28.58 0.28 19.25
C ARG A 182 -27.89 0.12 17.88
N LEU A 183 -26.96 -0.84 17.74
CA LEU A 183 -26.34 -1.20 16.46
C LEU A 183 -27.32 -1.94 15.51
N LEU A 184 -28.17 -2.81 16.05
CA LEU A 184 -29.18 -3.55 15.29
C LEU A 184 -30.35 -2.67 14.83
N SER A 185 -30.79 -1.71 15.64
CA SER A 185 -31.86 -0.76 15.29
C SER A 185 -31.44 0.20 14.18
N ALA A 186 -30.17 0.65 14.18
CA ALA A 186 -29.59 1.45 13.10
C ALA A 186 -29.51 0.71 11.75
N ALA A 187 -29.62 -0.62 11.74
CA ALA A 187 -29.54 -1.44 10.53
C ALA A 187 -30.90 -1.84 9.93
N TYR A 188 -32.03 -1.66 10.63
CA TYR A 188 -33.29 -2.30 10.18
C TYR A 188 -34.63 -1.60 10.47
N ASN A 189 -34.70 -0.44 11.13
CA ASN A 189 -35.95 0.31 11.41
C ASN A 189 -37.14 -0.51 11.96
N ASN A 190 -37.33 -0.54 13.28
CA ASN A 190 -38.60 -0.23 13.98
C ASN A 190 -38.57 -0.57 15.48
N GLU A 191 -39.52 0.03 16.20
CA GLU A 191 -39.68 0.14 17.65
C GLU A 191 -40.37 -1.09 18.30
N TRP A 192 -39.95 -1.48 19.51
CA TRP A 192 -40.47 -2.67 20.23
C TRP A 192 -40.40 -2.48 21.75
N TYR A 193 -40.87 -1.33 22.22
CA TYR A 193 -41.16 -1.10 23.63
C TYR A 193 -42.23 -2.09 24.11
N SER A 194 -41.87 -3.01 24.99
CA SER A 194 -42.61 -3.25 26.24
C SER A 194 -42.05 -4.48 26.97
N VAL A 195 -41.47 -4.18 28.13
CA VAL A 195 -41.44 -5.04 29.33
C VAL A 195 -40.25 -6.00 29.47
N ASP A 196 -40.04 -6.31 30.75
CA ASP A 196 -38.94 -6.90 31.47
C ASP A 196 -39.53 -8.07 32.31
N PRO A 197 -39.00 -9.31 32.26
CA PRO A 197 -38.17 -9.81 33.38
C PRO A 197 -37.14 -10.91 32.99
N LYS A 198 -35.81 -10.79 33.17
CA LYS A 198 -34.97 -9.59 33.30
C LYS A 198 -33.54 -9.76 32.76
N ILE A 199 -32.98 -10.96 32.60
CA ILE A 199 -31.61 -11.12 32.04
C ILE A 199 -31.41 -12.44 31.24
N ALA A 200 -32.12 -13.53 31.57
CA ALA A 200 -31.93 -14.83 30.92
C ALA A 200 -32.54 -14.92 29.50
N LYS A 201 -33.69 -14.28 29.30
CA LYS A 201 -34.34 -14.18 27.98
C LYS A 201 -33.53 -13.32 27.01
N ASP A 202 -32.82 -12.30 27.51
CA ASP A 202 -31.96 -11.42 26.71
C ASP A 202 -30.78 -12.19 26.10
N LEU A 203 -30.18 -13.12 26.85
CA LEU A 203 -29.13 -14.01 26.34
C LEU A 203 -29.68 -14.96 25.26
N LEU A 204 -30.89 -15.51 25.48
CA LEU A 204 -31.55 -16.41 24.54
C LEU A 204 -31.96 -15.69 23.26
N PHE A 205 -32.46 -14.46 23.33
CA PHE A 205 -32.74 -13.63 22.17
C PHE A 205 -31.45 -13.19 21.44
N LEU A 206 -30.35 -12.94 22.15
CA LEU A 206 -29.02 -12.70 21.57
C LEU A 206 -28.46 -13.94 20.86
N LEU A 207 -28.68 -15.14 21.40
CA LEU A 207 -28.27 -16.41 20.80
C LEU A 207 -29.17 -16.79 19.61
N ILE A 208 -30.49 -16.57 19.70
CA ILE A 208 -31.47 -16.81 18.62
C ILE A 208 -31.37 -15.75 17.50
N ARG A 209 -31.00 -14.50 17.79
CA ARG A 209 -30.66 -13.50 16.76
C ARG A 209 -29.23 -13.63 16.26
N GLY A 210 -28.28 -14.01 17.11
CA GLY A 210 -26.87 -14.23 16.74
C GLY A 210 -26.66 -15.48 15.88
N THR A 211 -27.61 -16.41 15.89
CA THR A 211 -27.69 -17.56 14.97
C THR A 211 -28.15 -17.18 13.57
N LYS A 212 -28.72 -15.98 13.36
CA LYS A 212 -28.86 -15.36 12.03
C LYS A 212 -27.71 -14.38 11.83
N PRO A 213 -26.67 -14.74 11.06
CA PRO A 213 -25.54 -13.84 10.89
C PRO A 213 -25.99 -12.56 10.20
N VAL A 214 -25.50 -11.42 10.67
CA VAL A 214 -25.74 -10.14 10.00
C VAL A 214 -24.89 -10.13 8.74
N TYR A 215 -25.54 -10.35 7.60
CA TYR A 215 -24.91 -10.26 6.29
C TYR A 215 -25.20 -8.89 5.68
N LEU A 216 -24.15 -8.22 5.20
CA LEU A 216 -24.34 -7.23 4.15
C LEU A 216 -24.60 -8.02 2.87
N THR A 217 -25.85 -7.94 2.41
CA THR A 217 -26.27 -8.56 1.16
C THR A 217 -26.23 -7.55 0.02
N ALA A 218 -25.51 -7.83 -1.05
CA ALA A 218 -25.62 -7.04 -2.28
C ALA A 218 -27.03 -7.23 -2.86
N GLY A 219 -27.88 -6.19 -2.78
CA GLY A 219 -29.25 -6.22 -3.30
C GLY A 219 -30.18 -7.28 -2.69
N LYS A 220 -29.89 -7.81 -1.49
CA LYS A 220 -30.54 -9.00 -0.88
C LYS A 220 -30.23 -10.35 -1.56
N VAL A 221 -29.26 -10.40 -2.49
CA VAL A 221 -28.96 -11.60 -3.28
C VAL A 221 -27.73 -12.36 -2.78
N PHE A 222 -26.65 -11.68 -2.36
CA PHE A 222 -25.39 -12.33 -1.98
C PHE A 222 -24.83 -11.85 -0.64
N PRO A 223 -24.61 -12.74 0.36
CA PRO A 223 -24.01 -12.37 1.64
C PRO A 223 -22.47 -12.29 1.57
N MET A 224 -21.89 -11.21 2.09
CA MET A 224 -20.43 -11.06 2.25
C MET A 224 -19.96 -11.48 3.67
N THR A 225 -19.18 -12.56 3.82
CA THR A 225 -18.87 -13.15 5.15
C THR A 225 -17.40 -13.14 5.57
N MET A 226 -17.16 -12.86 6.85
CA MET A 226 -15.86 -12.69 7.53
C MET A 226 -15.38 -13.97 8.27
N ALA A 227 -15.69 -15.16 7.74
CA ALA A 227 -15.63 -16.41 8.51
C ALA A 227 -14.21 -17.01 8.74
N THR A 228 -13.13 -16.36 8.30
CA THR A 228 -11.79 -17.00 8.24
C THR A 228 -10.77 -16.64 9.34
N PHE A 229 -11.09 -15.83 10.37
CA PHE A 229 -10.02 -15.02 11.00
C PHE A 229 -9.81 -15.00 12.53
N CYS A 230 -10.25 -15.97 13.36
CA CYS A 230 -10.16 -15.80 14.83
C CYS A 230 -9.45 -16.90 15.63
N GLY A 231 -8.26 -16.58 16.17
CA GLY A 231 -7.61 -17.25 17.31
C GLY A 231 -6.54 -16.36 17.99
N VAL A 232 -6.27 -16.57 19.29
CA VAL A 232 -5.35 -15.69 20.06
C VAL A 232 -3.85 -15.97 19.82
N LYS A 233 -3.48 -17.24 19.61
CA LYS A 233 -2.16 -17.61 19.04
C LYS A 233 -2.01 -17.10 17.60
N TYR A 234 -3.13 -17.06 16.88
CA TYR A 234 -3.23 -16.46 15.55
C TYR A 234 -2.91 -14.97 15.58
N PHE A 235 -3.27 -14.18 16.60
CA PHE A 235 -3.02 -12.73 16.58
C PHE A 235 -1.54 -12.35 16.54
N ASN A 236 -0.65 -13.03 17.27
CA ASN A 236 0.78 -12.68 17.25
C ASN A 236 1.46 -13.14 15.95
N VAL A 237 1.07 -14.30 15.43
CA VAL A 237 1.52 -14.79 14.12
C VAL A 237 0.98 -13.89 13.01
N VAL A 238 -0.27 -13.45 13.10
CA VAL A 238 -0.89 -12.50 12.17
C VAL A 238 -0.21 -11.15 12.24
N ASP A 239 0.20 -10.67 13.41
CA ASP A 239 0.94 -9.42 13.54
C ASP A 239 2.34 -9.52 12.92
N PHE A 240 3.05 -10.65 13.10
CA PHE A 240 4.33 -10.91 12.42
C PHE A 240 4.16 -10.97 10.90
N GLU A 241 3.23 -11.80 10.44
CA GLU A 241 2.89 -11.91 9.02
C GLU A 241 2.49 -10.54 8.48
N TRP A 242 1.67 -9.78 9.20
CA TRP A 242 1.33 -8.42 8.83
C TRP A 242 2.56 -7.51 8.77
N ALA A 243 3.49 -7.56 9.72
CA ALA A 243 4.68 -6.71 9.66
C ALA A 243 5.56 -7.00 8.43
N VAL A 244 5.67 -8.27 8.04
CA VAL A 244 6.66 -8.75 7.06
C VAL A 244 6.10 -8.99 5.66
N LYS A 245 4.79 -9.20 5.51
CA LYS A 245 4.13 -9.68 4.26
C LYS A 245 4.50 -8.90 3.00
N LEU A 246 4.58 -7.56 3.06
CA LEU A 246 4.90 -6.76 1.87
C LEU A 246 6.30 -7.08 1.32
N ASN A 247 7.30 -7.17 2.20
CA ASN A 247 8.66 -7.52 1.82
C ASN A 247 8.79 -8.99 1.42
N ARG A 248 8.06 -9.88 2.10
CA ARG A 248 8.06 -11.31 1.80
C ARG A 248 7.54 -11.60 0.40
N ILE A 249 6.45 -10.97 -0.03
CA ILE A 249 5.88 -11.20 -1.36
C ILE A 249 6.92 -10.91 -2.45
N THR A 250 7.56 -9.75 -2.40
CA THR A 250 8.56 -9.34 -3.39
C THR A 250 9.80 -10.24 -3.38
N LEU A 251 10.40 -10.47 -2.21
CA LEU A 251 11.63 -11.25 -2.11
C LEU A 251 11.42 -12.74 -2.33
N ASP A 252 10.26 -13.31 -1.98
CA ASP A 252 9.97 -14.74 -2.20
C ASP A 252 9.66 -15.03 -3.68
N PHE A 253 9.07 -14.05 -4.39
CA PHE A 253 8.89 -14.11 -5.84
C PHE A 253 10.24 -14.24 -6.56
N ILE A 254 11.22 -13.41 -6.18
CA ILE A 254 12.59 -13.47 -6.73
C ILE A 254 13.36 -14.71 -6.23
N GLY A 255 13.04 -15.20 -5.03
CA GLY A 255 13.74 -16.31 -4.35
C GLY A 255 14.80 -15.87 -3.33
N LEU A 256 14.93 -14.56 -3.10
CA LEU A 256 15.86 -13.97 -2.14
C LEU A 256 15.35 -14.01 -0.69
N TRP A 257 14.05 -14.25 -0.45
CA TRP A 257 13.51 -14.26 0.92
C TRP A 257 14.31 -15.22 1.84
N PRO A 258 14.90 -14.72 2.94
CA PRO A 258 15.69 -15.52 3.86
C PRO A 258 14.74 -16.38 4.71
N LYS A 259 14.71 -17.68 4.38
CA LYS A 259 13.97 -18.70 5.12
C LYS A 259 14.85 -19.93 5.28
N THR A 260 14.78 -20.57 6.44
CA THR A 260 15.38 -21.89 6.65
C THR A 260 14.71 -22.87 5.70
N ALA A 261 15.48 -23.42 4.76
CA ALA A 261 14.95 -24.39 3.81
C ALA A 261 14.64 -25.69 4.56
N GLN A 262 13.38 -26.13 4.52
CA GLN A 262 12.98 -27.38 5.16
C GLN A 262 13.50 -28.59 4.37
N ASN A 263 13.56 -28.47 3.04
CA ASN A 263 13.97 -29.52 2.12
C ASN A 263 15.05 -29.01 1.13
N PRO A 264 16.02 -29.86 0.73
CA PRO A 264 17.05 -29.49 -0.26
C PRO A 264 16.45 -29.08 -1.61
N ARG A 265 15.33 -29.70 -2.02
CA ARG A 265 14.59 -29.33 -3.24
C ARG A 265 14.06 -27.89 -3.18
N GLN A 266 13.60 -27.43 -2.02
CA GLN A 266 13.10 -26.07 -1.84
C GLN A 266 14.24 -25.05 -1.94
N LYS A 267 15.40 -25.36 -1.33
CA LYS A 267 16.62 -24.54 -1.46
C LYS A 267 17.06 -24.41 -2.91
N LEU A 268 17.07 -25.54 -3.64
CA LEU A 268 17.39 -25.56 -5.06
C LEU A 268 16.42 -24.70 -5.88
N MET A 269 15.11 -24.82 -5.67
CA MET A 269 14.12 -24.00 -6.38
C MET A 269 14.27 -22.50 -6.09
N CYS A 270 14.57 -22.11 -4.85
CA CYS A 270 14.85 -20.71 -4.53
C CYS A 270 16.10 -20.19 -5.25
N ASN A 271 17.20 -20.95 -5.23
CA ASN A 271 18.43 -20.57 -5.91
C ASN A 271 18.25 -20.51 -7.44
N PHE A 272 17.48 -21.44 -8.00
CA PHE A 272 17.15 -21.45 -9.43
C PHE A 272 16.33 -20.23 -9.85
N ARG A 273 15.36 -19.79 -9.03
CA ARG A 273 14.62 -18.53 -9.28
C ARG A 273 15.54 -17.32 -9.28
N VAL A 274 16.44 -17.22 -8.30
CA VAL A 274 17.41 -16.11 -8.22
C VAL A 274 18.31 -16.10 -9.45
N LEU A 275 18.79 -17.28 -9.89
CA LEU A 275 19.61 -17.43 -11.08
C LEU A 275 18.88 -16.99 -12.35
N ILE A 276 17.61 -17.38 -12.52
CA ILE A 276 16.77 -16.93 -13.64
C ILE A 276 16.61 -15.41 -13.64
N VAL A 277 16.27 -14.82 -12.49
CA VAL A 277 16.07 -13.36 -12.41
C VAL A 277 17.37 -12.61 -12.66
N PHE A 278 18.49 -13.07 -12.10
CA PHE A 278 19.81 -12.49 -12.32
C PHE A 278 20.20 -12.56 -13.80
N THR A 279 20.12 -13.74 -14.42
CA THR A 279 20.44 -13.91 -15.84
C THR A 279 19.52 -13.07 -16.74
N ALA A 280 18.22 -13.03 -16.46
CA ALA A 280 17.25 -12.19 -17.18
C ALA A 280 17.61 -10.70 -17.13
N ILE A 281 17.98 -10.17 -15.96
CA ILE A 281 18.38 -8.76 -15.80
C ILE A 281 19.72 -8.50 -16.51
N THR A 282 20.69 -9.39 -16.37
CA THR A 282 22.02 -9.23 -16.98
C THR A 282 21.95 -9.22 -18.51
N PHE A 283 21.28 -10.20 -19.13
CA PHE A 283 21.19 -10.30 -20.59
C PHE A 283 20.11 -9.38 -21.17
N GLY A 284 19.02 -9.16 -20.45
CA GLY A 284 17.88 -8.38 -20.94
C GLY A 284 18.04 -6.87 -20.81
N VAL A 285 18.79 -6.41 -19.81
CA VAL A 285 18.96 -4.97 -19.51
C VAL A 285 20.44 -4.58 -19.51
N LEU A 286 21.27 -5.22 -18.68
CA LEU A 286 22.62 -4.72 -18.40
C LEU A 286 23.54 -4.75 -19.63
N ILE A 287 23.65 -5.90 -20.31
CA ILE A 287 24.52 -6.04 -21.49
C ILE A 287 24.06 -5.12 -22.64
N PRO A 288 22.76 -5.08 -23.03
CA PRO A 288 22.27 -4.14 -24.04
C PRO A 288 22.52 -2.67 -23.67
N SER A 289 22.36 -2.31 -22.38
CA SER A 289 22.62 -0.96 -21.88
C SER A 289 24.10 -0.56 -21.97
N ILE A 290 25.03 -1.45 -21.57
CA ILE A 290 26.48 -1.21 -21.70
C ILE A 290 26.89 -1.10 -23.16
N HIS A 291 26.38 -1.99 -24.03
CA HIS A 291 26.69 -1.91 -25.45
C HIS A 291 26.16 -0.61 -26.08
N SER A 292 24.95 -0.18 -25.70
CA SER A 292 24.42 1.12 -26.11
C SER A 292 25.30 2.27 -25.63
N PHE A 293 25.82 2.21 -24.40
CA PHE A 293 26.72 3.22 -23.85
C PHE A 293 28.02 3.36 -24.64
N ILE A 294 28.62 2.23 -25.06
CA ILE A 294 29.87 2.23 -25.85
C ILE A 294 29.65 2.87 -27.23
N ARG A 295 28.48 2.66 -27.85
CA ARG A 295 28.21 3.21 -29.20
C ARG A 295 27.92 4.70 -29.23
N ILE A 296 27.28 5.23 -28.20
CA ILE A 296 26.98 6.67 -28.08
C ILE A 296 28.18 7.46 -27.52
N TYR A 297 29.34 6.80 -27.39
CA TYR A 297 30.57 7.42 -26.94
C TYR A 297 30.95 8.59 -27.85
N GLY A 298 31.14 9.76 -27.25
CA GLY A 298 31.44 11.02 -27.94
C GLY A 298 30.32 12.05 -27.88
N ASP A 299 29.08 11.64 -27.60
CA ASP A 299 27.97 12.57 -27.32
C ASP A 299 27.67 12.61 -25.82
N ASN A 300 28.14 13.68 -25.16
CA ASN A 300 27.99 13.88 -23.71
C ASN A 300 26.51 13.83 -23.27
N MET A 301 25.58 14.33 -24.10
CA MET A 301 24.18 14.40 -23.76
C MET A 301 23.57 12.99 -23.76
N LEU A 302 23.80 12.21 -24.81
CA LEU A 302 23.28 10.85 -24.94
C LEU A 302 23.91 9.89 -23.92
N MET A 303 25.21 10.07 -23.63
CA MET A 303 25.90 9.28 -22.60
C MET A 303 25.29 9.50 -21.21
N ILE A 304 25.00 10.75 -20.84
CA ILE A 304 24.34 11.08 -19.56
C ILE A 304 22.94 10.45 -19.50
N ASP A 305 22.17 10.50 -20.59
CA ASP A 305 20.83 9.90 -20.66
C ASP A 305 20.86 8.37 -20.49
N ASN A 306 21.82 7.69 -21.12
CA ASN A 306 21.98 6.24 -20.97
C ASN A 306 22.42 5.86 -19.54
N LEU A 307 23.34 6.61 -18.94
CA LEU A 307 23.85 6.35 -17.59
C LEU A 307 22.74 6.36 -16.51
N GLN A 308 21.66 7.13 -16.73
CA GLN A 308 20.50 7.15 -15.84
C GLN A 308 19.85 5.77 -15.67
N PHE A 309 19.95 4.89 -16.67
CA PHE A 309 19.38 3.54 -16.62
C PHE A 309 20.44 2.46 -16.41
N THR A 310 21.64 2.66 -16.95
CA THR A 310 22.75 1.70 -16.84
C THR A 310 23.27 1.60 -15.41
N LEU A 311 23.42 2.72 -14.70
CA LEU A 311 23.92 2.70 -13.32
C LEU A 311 22.95 2.00 -12.33
N PRO A 312 21.62 2.24 -12.36
CA PRO A 312 20.68 1.44 -11.57
C PRO A 312 20.73 -0.06 -11.89
N ALA A 313 20.89 -0.43 -13.16
CA ALA A 313 20.98 -1.84 -13.57
C ALA A 313 22.24 -2.52 -13.02
N ILE A 314 23.39 -1.81 -13.04
CA ILE A 314 24.63 -2.26 -12.40
C ILE A 314 24.41 -2.43 -10.89
N SER A 315 23.85 -1.41 -10.22
CA SER A 315 23.58 -1.45 -8.78
C SER A 315 22.65 -2.62 -8.41
N CYS A 316 21.57 -2.83 -9.17
CA CYS A 316 20.63 -3.94 -8.98
C CYS A 316 21.34 -5.30 -9.08
N SER A 317 22.21 -5.48 -10.07
CA SER A 317 22.96 -6.72 -10.27
C SER A 317 23.90 -7.00 -9.10
N ILE A 318 24.66 -5.99 -8.66
CA ILE A 318 25.55 -6.09 -7.48
C ILE A 318 24.75 -6.46 -6.23
N ARG A 319 23.60 -5.81 -6.01
CA ARG A 319 22.72 -6.04 -4.86
C ARG A 319 22.18 -7.47 -4.81
N ILE A 320 21.72 -8.01 -5.94
CA ILE A 320 21.23 -9.40 -6.02
C ILE A 320 22.34 -10.37 -5.62
N VAL A 321 23.56 -10.19 -6.13
CA VAL A 321 24.72 -11.06 -5.84
C VAL A 321 25.10 -11.00 -4.36
N ILE A 322 25.26 -9.79 -3.81
CA ILE A 322 25.63 -9.61 -2.39
C ILE A 322 24.55 -10.19 -1.48
N PHE A 323 23.28 -9.85 -1.72
CA PHE A 323 22.18 -10.32 -0.88
C PHE A 323 22.01 -11.84 -0.97
N TRP A 324 22.21 -12.44 -2.16
CA TRP A 324 22.17 -13.88 -2.33
C TRP A 324 23.30 -14.58 -1.55
N TRP A 325 24.51 -14.06 -1.60
CA TRP A 325 25.65 -14.60 -0.83
C TRP A 325 25.42 -14.47 0.68
N LYS A 326 24.99 -13.30 1.15
CA LYS A 326 24.78 -13.03 2.59
C LYS A 326 23.45 -13.57 3.13
N LYS A 327 22.61 -14.18 2.29
CA LYS A 327 21.27 -14.67 2.65
C LYS A 327 21.25 -15.55 3.91
N GLU A 328 22.19 -16.50 4.01
CA GLU A 328 22.25 -17.44 5.15
C GLU A 328 22.58 -16.72 6.47
N ALA A 329 23.39 -15.65 6.42
CA ALA A 329 23.70 -14.84 7.60
C ALA A 329 22.50 -14.02 8.10
N ILE A 330 21.55 -13.67 7.22
CA ILE A 330 20.33 -12.92 7.57
C ILE A 330 19.27 -13.81 8.23
N ILE A 331 19.25 -15.13 7.97
CA ILE A 331 18.22 -16.05 8.49
C ILE A 331 18.05 -15.93 10.02
N PRO A 332 19.12 -16.00 10.84
CA PRO A 332 19.00 -15.82 12.30
C PRO A 332 18.37 -14.49 12.72
N VAL A 333 18.54 -13.43 11.92
CA VAL A 333 17.93 -12.11 12.19
C VAL A 333 16.43 -12.14 11.92
N ILE A 334 15.96 -12.86 10.91
CA ILE A 334 14.52 -13.05 10.67
C ILE A 334 13.89 -13.95 11.73
N ASP A 335 14.57 -15.02 12.14
CA ASP A 335 14.10 -15.87 13.24
C ASP A 335 14.02 -15.08 14.55
N MET A 336 15.02 -14.23 14.81
CA MET A 336 15.01 -13.27 15.91
C MET A 336 13.77 -12.36 15.87
N ILE A 337 13.44 -11.82 14.70
CA ILE A 337 12.25 -10.97 14.51
C ILE A 337 10.97 -11.79 14.74
N ALA A 338 10.87 -12.99 14.20
CA ALA A 338 9.71 -13.86 14.37
C ALA A 338 9.47 -14.18 15.86
N ASP A 339 10.52 -14.59 16.57
CA ASP A 339 10.49 -14.83 18.01
C ASP A 339 10.06 -13.59 18.78
N ASP A 340 10.63 -12.43 18.41
CA ASP A 340 10.28 -11.15 19.00
C ASP A 340 8.80 -10.87 18.82
N TRP A 341 8.18 -11.13 17.68
CA TRP A 341 6.74 -10.90 17.48
C TRP A 341 5.86 -11.91 18.22
N ILE A 342 6.23 -13.19 18.24
CA ILE A 342 5.45 -14.27 18.85
C ILE A 342 5.44 -14.17 20.38
N LYS A 343 6.53 -13.72 21.00
CA LYS A 343 6.67 -13.62 22.45
C LYS A 343 5.58 -12.74 23.06
N SER A 344 4.98 -13.23 24.16
CA SER A 344 4.02 -12.46 24.96
C SER A 344 4.64 -11.16 25.45
N LYS A 345 3.94 -10.04 25.25
CA LYS A 345 4.41 -8.68 25.54
C LYS A 345 3.37 -7.86 26.23
N ASN A 346 3.84 -6.85 26.94
CA ASN A 346 2.99 -5.82 27.53
C ASN A 346 2.32 -5.00 26.41
N ALA A 347 1.12 -4.47 26.67
CA ALA A 347 0.37 -3.71 25.66
C ALA A 347 1.17 -2.51 25.13
N GLN A 348 1.96 -1.85 25.98
CA GLN A 348 2.84 -0.75 25.59
C GLN A 348 3.96 -1.19 24.63
N GLU A 349 4.65 -2.29 24.92
CA GLU A 349 5.71 -2.85 24.08
C GLU A 349 5.17 -3.26 22.70
N ARG A 350 4.00 -3.91 22.68
CA ARG A 350 3.32 -4.28 21.43
C ARG A 350 2.96 -3.05 20.61
N ASN A 351 2.46 -1.98 21.23
CA ASN A 351 2.14 -0.74 20.54
C ASN A 351 3.37 -0.07 19.92
N VAL A 352 4.53 -0.11 20.59
CA VAL A 352 5.80 0.39 20.02
C VAL A 352 6.19 -0.39 18.77
N MET A 353 6.12 -1.72 18.82
CA MET A 353 6.43 -2.60 17.69
C MET A 353 5.49 -2.36 16.50
N ILE A 354 4.18 -2.30 16.75
CA ILE A 354 3.17 -2.01 15.72
C ILE A 354 3.43 -0.64 15.10
N ARG A 355 3.69 0.40 15.89
CA ARG A 355 3.96 1.75 15.38
C ARG A 355 5.19 1.79 14.47
N LYS A 356 6.28 1.11 14.84
CA LYS A 356 7.49 1.04 14.02
C LYS A 356 7.26 0.27 12.72
N ALA A 357 6.54 -0.85 12.78
CA ALA A 357 6.15 -1.62 11.61
C ALA A 357 5.19 -0.84 10.68
N GLN A 358 4.26 -0.05 11.22
CA GLN A 358 3.37 0.82 10.45
C GLN A 358 4.15 1.88 9.66
N ILE A 359 5.14 2.53 10.29
CA ILE A 359 5.99 3.52 9.62
C ILE A 359 6.78 2.85 8.49
N ALA A 360 7.41 1.70 8.76
CA ALA A 360 8.14 0.95 7.75
C ALA A 360 7.24 0.58 6.56
N ARG A 361 6.04 0.04 6.83
CA ARG A 361 5.07 -0.33 5.79
C ARG A 361 4.56 0.86 5.00
N MET A 362 4.36 2.02 5.64
CA MET A 362 3.94 3.24 4.96
C MET A 362 5.03 3.70 3.99
N ILE A 363 6.30 3.68 4.40
CA ILE A 363 7.44 4.00 3.53
C ILE A 363 7.48 3.04 2.33
N VAL A 364 7.38 1.74 2.59
CA VAL A 364 7.37 0.70 1.54
C VAL A 364 6.20 0.89 0.57
N ALA A 365 4.99 1.17 1.07
CA ALA A 365 3.82 1.39 0.24
C ALA A 365 3.98 2.64 -0.65
N CYS A 366 4.40 3.77 -0.07
CA CYS A 366 4.65 5.00 -0.83
C CYS A 366 5.72 4.80 -1.91
N ALA A 367 6.82 4.12 -1.58
CA ALA A 367 7.89 3.84 -2.52
C ALA A 367 7.43 2.96 -3.69
N TYR A 368 6.66 1.89 -3.43
CA TYR A 368 6.07 1.09 -4.50
C TYR A 368 5.09 1.90 -5.36
N CYS A 369 4.29 2.80 -4.77
CA CYS A 369 3.39 3.66 -5.54
C CYS A 369 4.15 4.60 -6.49
N ILE A 370 5.15 5.32 -5.98
CA ILE A 370 5.97 6.24 -6.79
C ILE A 370 6.63 5.48 -7.94
N MET A 371 7.19 4.31 -7.64
CA MET A 371 7.92 3.53 -8.61
C MET A 371 7.02 2.81 -9.62
N ALA A 372 5.81 2.41 -9.24
CA ALA A 372 4.81 1.90 -10.16
C ALA A 372 4.40 2.97 -11.18
N VAL A 373 4.22 4.22 -10.73
CA VAL A 373 3.97 5.36 -11.63
C VAL A 373 5.14 5.58 -12.59
N GLY A 374 6.38 5.55 -12.10
CA GLY A 374 7.57 5.66 -12.95
C GLY A 374 7.70 4.54 -13.99
N CYS A 375 7.50 3.28 -13.58
CA CYS A 375 7.52 2.13 -14.50
C CYS A 375 6.42 2.23 -15.55
N LEU A 376 5.25 2.72 -15.15
CA LEU A 376 4.11 2.89 -16.02
C LEU A 376 4.40 3.94 -17.09
N PHE A 377 5.06 5.05 -16.77
CA PHE A 377 5.52 5.99 -17.79
C PHE A 377 6.51 5.33 -18.76
N ILE A 378 7.52 4.63 -18.24
CA ILE A 378 8.57 3.94 -19.04
C ILE A 378 7.98 2.91 -20.01
N ILE A 379 6.95 2.18 -19.59
CA ILE A 379 6.34 1.14 -20.41
C ILE A 379 5.34 1.75 -21.38
N VAL A 380 4.43 2.60 -20.89
CA VAL A 380 3.25 3.01 -21.66
C VAL A 380 3.58 4.06 -22.72
N LEU A 381 4.41 5.07 -22.42
CA LEU A 381 4.71 6.15 -23.37
C LEU A 381 5.35 5.64 -24.68
N PRO A 382 6.33 4.72 -24.64
CA PRO A 382 6.90 4.11 -25.85
C PRO A 382 5.90 3.31 -26.68
N GLY A 383 4.90 2.69 -26.03
CA GLY A 383 3.83 1.98 -26.74
C GLY A 383 2.92 2.90 -27.57
N PHE A 384 2.89 4.19 -27.22
CA PHE A 384 2.17 5.24 -27.94
C PHE A 384 3.07 6.07 -28.87
N GLY A 385 4.32 5.67 -29.06
CA GLY A 385 5.26 6.39 -29.94
C GLY A 385 5.87 7.65 -29.32
N ILE A 386 5.80 7.82 -28.00
CA ILE A 386 6.45 8.91 -27.27
C ILE A 386 7.75 8.40 -26.64
N SER A 387 8.89 8.92 -27.06
CA SER A 387 10.17 8.57 -26.44
C SER A 387 10.38 9.38 -25.15
N ILE A 388 10.78 8.69 -24.07
CA ILE A 388 11.22 9.33 -22.83
C ILE A 388 12.70 9.73 -22.91
N ARG A 389 13.44 9.06 -23.78
CA ARG A 389 14.86 9.32 -24.03
C ARG A 389 15.04 10.40 -25.10
N LEU A 390 16.16 11.11 -25.03
CA LEU A 390 16.60 11.99 -26.11
C LEU A 390 16.95 11.12 -27.34
N THR A 391 16.08 11.09 -28.34
CA THR A 391 16.26 10.25 -29.54
C THR A 391 17.04 10.99 -30.61
N THR A 392 18.10 10.36 -31.11
CA THR A 392 18.79 10.73 -32.35
C THR A 392 18.92 9.51 -33.27
N ASN A 393 19.19 9.77 -34.56
CA ASN A 393 19.27 8.78 -35.65
C ASN A 393 20.29 7.64 -35.43
N ILE A 394 21.13 7.71 -34.39
CA ILE A 394 22.24 6.78 -34.11
C ILE A 394 21.75 5.54 -33.33
N THR A 395 20.68 5.66 -32.54
CA THR A 395 20.11 4.56 -31.74
C THR A 395 18.64 4.27 -32.08
N ASP A 396 18.15 4.83 -33.19
CA ASP A 396 16.77 4.68 -33.62
C ASP A 396 16.65 3.63 -34.74
N PRO A 397 16.01 2.48 -34.48
CA PRO A 397 15.65 1.54 -35.53
C PRO A 397 14.35 1.96 -36.26
N GLY A 398 13.72 3.08 -35.91
CA GLY A 398 12.46 3.56 -36.50
C GLY A 398 11.21 3.09 -35.74
N ARG A 399 11.37 2.31 -34.66
CA ARG A 399 10.33 1.96 -33.68
C ARG A 399 10.84 2.09 -32.26
N ILE A 400 10.04 2.75 -31.41
CA ILE A 400 10.40 3.07 -30.03
C ILE A 400 10.12 1.86 -29.13
N VAL A 401 11.05 1.53 -28.24
CA VAL A 401 10.92 0.49 -27.22
C VAL A 401 11.10 1.08 -25.80
N PRO A 402 10.60 0.43 -24.73
CA PRO A 402 10.68 0.95 -23.35
C PRO A 402 12.08 1.38 -22.92
N LEU A 403 13.08 0.56 -23.23
CA LEU A 403 14.49 0.90 -23.09
C LEU A 403 15.14 0.84 -24.45
N GLN A 404 15.53 2.01 -24.97
CA GLN A 404 16.23 2.13 -26.26
C GLN A 404 17.65 1.55 -26.13
N THR A 405 17.78 0.23 -26.26
CA THR A 405 19.04 -0.52 -26.18
C THR A 405 19.26 -1.30 -27.47
N HIS A 406 20.51 -1.66 -27.74
CA HIS A 406 20.86 -2.35 -28.97
C HIS A 406 20.75 -3.87 -28.79
N TYR A 407 20.07 -4.52 -29.73
CA TYR A 407 19.97 -5.98 -29.83
C TYR A 407 20.73 -6.49 -31.05
N ILE A 408 21.27 -7.70 -30.95
CA ILE A 408 22.05 -8.37 -32.02
C ILE A 408 21.16 -8.70 -33.23
N TYR A 409 19.85 -8.77 -33.02
CA TYR A 409 18.85 -9.03 -34.06
C TYR A 409 18.05 -7.77 -34.39
N ASP A 410 17.48 -7.74 -35.61
CA ASP A 410 16.69 -6.61 -36.09
C ASP A 410 15.33 -6.52 -35.36
N VAL A 411 15.20 -5.52 -34.50
CA VAL A 411 14.02 -5.27 -33.65
C VAL A 411 12.88 -4.61 -34.44
N THR A 412 13.11 -4.14 -35.67
CA THR A 412 12.08 -3.45 -36.46
C THR A 412 11.04 -4.39 -37.06
N LYS A 413 11.42 -5.66 -37.25
CA LYS A 413 10.62 -6.66 -37.93
C LYS A 413 9.57 -7.26 -37.00
N ARG A 414 8.39 -7.56 -37.55
CA ARG A 414 7.38 -8.39 -36.88
C ARG A 414 7.73 -9.86 -37.13
N PRO A 415 7.66 -10.76 -36.12
CA PRO A 415 7.13 -10.57 -34.76
C PRO A 415 8.18 -10.17 -33.69
N GLN A 416 9.43 -9.93 -34.09
CA GLN A 416 10.55 -9.69 -33.17
C GLN A 416 10.31 -8.45 -32.29
N TYR A 417 9.79 -7.37 -32.86
CA TYR A 417 9.44 -6.16 -32.12
C TYR A 417 8.51 -6.44 -30.93
N GLU A 418 7.40 -7.15 -31.14
CA GLU A 418 6.42 -7.40 -30.07
C GLU A 418 7.02 -8.28 -28.96
N LEU A 419 7.84 -9.26 -29.33
CA LEU A 419 8.53 -10.13 -28.37
C LEU A 419 9.58 -9.36 -27.55
N THR A 420 10.35 -8.48 -28.19
CA THR A 420 11.32 -7.62 -27.49
C THR A 420 10.61 -6.67 -26.55
N TYR A 421 9.50 -6.07 -26.97
CA TYR A 421 8.71 -5.16 -26.14
C TYR A 421 8.16 -5.85 -24.88
N ILE A 422 7.55 -7.04 -25.04
CA ILE A 422 7.03 -7.83 -23.91
C ILE A 422 8.17 -8.28 -22.98
N SER A 423 9.29 -8.75 -23.53
CA SER A 423 10.42 -9.18 -22.71
C SER A 423 11.05 -8.03 -21.93
N GLN A 424 11.16 -6.83 -22.52
CA GLN A 424 11.62 -5.63 -21.81
C GLN A 424 10.70 -5.25 -20.64
N ILE A 425 9.37 -5.34 -20.81
CA ILE A 425 8.43 -5.12 -19.70
C ILE A 425 8.73 -6.06 -18.54
N ILE A 426 8.90 -7.36 -18.84
CA ILE A 426 9.20 -8.37 -17.83
C ILE A 426 10.52 -8.03 -17.12
N TYR A 427 11.57 -7.71 -17.87
CA TYR A 427 12.88 -7.40 -17.28
C TYR A 427 12.86 -6.12 -16.43
N ILE A 428 12.18 -5.07 -16.87
CA ILE A 428 12.03 -3.83 -16.11
C ILE A 428 11.30 -4.10 -14.78
N VAL A 429 10.18 -4.81 -14.82
CA VAL A 429 9.43 -5.15 -13.59
C VAL A 429 10.28 -6.01 -12.65
N LEU A 430 11.00 -7.00 -13.18
CA LEU A 430 11.90 -7.85 -12.37
C LEU A 430 13.04 -7.03 -11.73
N ALA A 431 13.67 -6.13 -12.48
CA ALA A 431 14.75 -5.27 -11.98
C ALA A 431 14.25 -4.34 -10.86
N VAL A 432 13.12 -3.68 -11.09
CA VAL A 432 12.46 -2.76 -10.16
C VAL A 432 12.06 -3.46 -8.85
N MET A 433 11.44 -4.63 -8.97
CA MET A 433 11.07 -5.46 -7.81
C MET A 433 12.30 -5.93 -7.04
N SER A 434 13.37 -6.32 -7.73
CA SER A 434 14.61 -6.77 -7.08
C SER A 434 15.33 -5.65 -6.36
N TYR A 435 15.46 -4.50 -7.02
CA TYR A 435 16.10 -3.32 -6.46
C TYR A 435 15.38 -2.87 -5.17
N THR A 436 14.06 -2.66 -5.24
CA THR A 436 13.30 -2.16 -4.08
C THR A 436 12.98 -3.20 -3.03
N GLY A 437 12.81 -4.47 -3.40
CA GLY A 437 12.63 -5.54 -2.44
C GLY A 437 13.78 -5.60 -1.44
N ILE A 438 15.02 -5.44 -1.92
CA ILE A 438 16.23 -5.43 -1.08
C ILE A 438 16.27 -4.17 -0.20
N ASP A 439 16.04 -2.97 -0.75
CA ASP A 439 16.04 -1.73 0.03
C ASP A 439 14.93 -1.69 1.09
N HIS A 440 13.73 -2.12 0.74
CA HIS A 440 12.60 -2.17 1.66
C HIS A 440 12.79 -3.19 2.79
N PHE A 441 13.55 -4.25 2.52
CA PHE A 441 13.93 -5.23 3.53
C PHE A 441 14.91 -4.64 4.57
N LEU A 442 15.87 -3.81 4.16
CA LEU A 442 16.69 -3.03 5.10
C LEU A 442 15.81 -2.18 6.03
N GLY A 443 14.80 -1.51 5.45
CA GLY A 443 13.83 -0.73 6.23
C GLY A 443 13.13 -1.55 7.31
N LEU A 444 12.64 -2.75 6.98
CA LEU A 444 12.03 -3.66 7.96
C LEU A 444 12.98 -3.98 9.12
N LEU A 445 14.23 -4.31 8.83
CA LEU A 445 15.23 -4.68 9.83
C LEU A 445 15.55 -3.50 10.76
N VAL A 446 15.82 -2.33 10.19
CA VAL A 446 16.18 -1.11 10.93
C VAL A 446 15.02 -0.65 11.83
N PHE A 447 13.79 -0.62 11.31
CA PHE A 447 12.63 -0.21 12.11
C PHE A 447 12.30 -1.22 13.22
N HIS A 448 12.49 -2.53 12.99
CA HIS A 448 12.33 -3.54 14.04
C HIS A 448 13.35 -3.33 15.16
N ILE A 449 14.65 -3.23 14.82
CA ILE A 449 15.72 -3.02 15.80
C ILE A 449 15.50 -1.70 16.56
N SER A 450 15.12 -0.63 15.87
CA SER A 450 14.75 0.64 16.50
C SER A 450 13.59 0.49 17.51
N GLY A 451 12.60 -0.35 17.19
CA GLY A 451 11.51 -0.69 18.11
C GLY A 451 11.99 -1.45 19.34
N GLN A 452 12.87 -2.45 19.15
CA GLN A 452 13.45 -3.23 20.24
C GLN A 452 14.36 -2.40 21.15
N LEU A 453 15.18 -1.50 20.59
CA LEU A 453 16.00 -0.56 21.36
C LEU A 453 15.14 0.40 22.18
N ASN A 454 13.99 0.83 21.65
CA ASN A 454 13.05 1.66 22.41
C ASN A 454 12.40 0.91 23.59
N ILE A 455 12.07 -0.37 23.40
CA ILE A 455 11.59 -1.24 24.48
C ILE A 455 12.67 -1.42 25.55
N LEU A 456 13.90 -1.72 25.12
CA LEU A 456 15.05 -1.85 26.00
C LEU A 456 15.29 -0.58 26.83
N LYS A 457 15.26 0.59 26.19
CA LYS A 457 15.35 1.90 26.86
C LYS A 457 14.27 2.06 27.95
N ASN A 458 13.02 1.68 27.65
CA ASN A 458 11.94 1.78 28.62
C ASN A 458 12.11 0.85 29.82
N HIS A 459 12.69 -0.35 29.64
CA HIS A 459 13.02 -1.23 30.76
C HIS A 459 14.16 -0.66 31.61
N LEU A 460 15.19 -0.07 31.00
CA LEU A 460 16.31 0.55 31.72
C LEU A 460 15.88 1.79 32.52
N ILE A 461 14.99 2.62 31.98
CA ILE A 461 14.48 3.81 32.69
C ILE A 461 13.63 3.44 33.91
N ASN A 462 12.90 2.32 33.84
CA ASN A 462 12.03 1.87 34.93
C ASN A 462 12.66 0.74 35.76
N LEU A 463 14.00 0.61 35.74
CA LEU A 463 14.70 -0.50 36.39
C LEU A 463 14.46 -0.53 37.90
N ASP A 464 14.35 0.65 38.50
CA ASP A 464 14.07 0.93 39.91
C ASP A 464 12.70 0.42 40.37
N LYS A 465 11.73 0.29 39.46
CA LYS A 465 10.36 -0.14 39.77
C LYS A 465 10.17 -1.66 39.76
N TYR A 466 11.18 -2.43 39.35
CA TYR A 466 11.09 -3.89 39.33
C TYR A 466 11.55 -4.49 40.66
N ILE A 467 10.78 -5.46 41.16
CA ILE A 467 11.05 -6.19 42.41
C ILE A 467 12.46 -6.84 42.37
N ASN A 468 12.84 -7.42 41.24
CA ASN A 468 14.18 -7.97 41.00
C ASN A 468 14.91 -7.17 39.91
N SER A 469 15.49 -6.04 40.29
CA SER A 469 16.24 -5.16 39.36
C SER A 469 17.45 -5.86 38.73
N HIS A 470 18.16 -6.72 39.47
CA HIS A 470 19.30 -7.50 38.97
C HIS A 470 18.92 -8.49 37.86
N ASP A 471 17.84 -9.24 38.03
CA ASP A 471 17.34 -10.18 37.01
C ASP A 471 16.88 -9.44 35.76
N MET A 472 16.19 -8.31 35.94
CA MET A 472 15.75 -7.47 34.82
C MET A 472 16.94 -6.87 34.06
N LEU A 473 17.98 -6.42 34.77
CA LEU A 473 19.20 -5.92 34.17
C LEU A 473 19.92 -7.01 33.36
N LYS A 474 20.02 -8.24 33.89
CA LYS A 474 20.58 -9.39 33.15
C LYS A 474 19.81 -9.67 31.86
N ILE A 475 18.48 -9.59 31.88
CA ILE A 475 17.63 -9.72 30.68
C ILE A 475 17.89 -8.58 29.69
N CYS A 476 18.00 -7.34 30.17
CA CYS A 476 18.30 -6.17 29.34
C CYS A 476 19.66 -6.29 28.64
N VAL A 477 20.70 -6.69 29.37
CA VAL A 477 22.05 -6.91 28.81
C VAL A 477 22.03 -8.01 27.75
N ALA A 478 21.39 -9.15 28.04
CA ALA A 478 21.27 -10.25 27.07
C ALA A 478 20.53 -9.82 25.79
N ARG A 479 19.44 -9.04 25.92
CA ARG A 479 18.72 -8.47 24.77
C ARG A 479 19.59 -7.48 24.00
N HIS A 480 20.33 -6.61 24.69
CA HIS A 480 21.21 -5.63 24.05
C HIS A 480 22.30 -6.31 23.22
N ILE A 481 22.99 -7.32 23.78
CA ILE A 481 24.01 -8.11 23.07
C ILE A 481 23.42 -8.80 21.84
N ARG A 482 22.22 -9.39 21.96
CA ARG A 482 21.50 -10.00 20.84
C ARG A 482 21.19 -8.99 19.73
N LEU A 483 20.75 -7.78 20.07
CA LEU A 483 20.48 -6.71 19.10
C LEU A 483 21.77 -6.21 18.43
N LEU A 484 22.86 -6.05 19.17
CA LEU A 484 24.16 -5.67 18.61
C LEU A 484 24.64 -6.68 17.57
N ARG A 485 24.55 -7.98 17.86
CA ARG A 485 24.88 -9.04 16.88
C ARG A 485 24.04 -8.92 15.60
N ALA A 486 22.74 -8.66 15.73
CA ALA A 486 21.87 -8.45 14.58
C ALA A 486 22.27 -7.21 13.77
N ILE A 487 22.63 -6.10 14.44
CA ILE A 487 23.13 -4.87 13.78
C ILE A 487 24.40 -5.17 13.00
N THR A 488 25.38 -5.87 13.58
CA THR A 488 26.63 -6.22 12.89
C THR A 488 26.39 -7.06 11.64
N ILE A 489 25.46 -8.02 11.69
CA ILE A 489 25.09 -8.82 10.50
C ILE A 489 24.46 -7.93 9.41
N ILE A 490 23.59 -7.01 9.80
CA ILE A 490 22.92 -6.09 8.86
C ILE A 490 23.95 -5.15 8.23
N GLU A 491 24.85 -4.60 9.04
CA GLU A 491 25.94 -3.74 8.58
C GLU A 491 26.84 -4.46 7.58
N ASP A 492 27.31 -5.67 7.90
CA ASP A 492 28.14 -6.49 7.00
C ASP A 492 27.41 -6.88 5.70
N THR A 493 26.07 -6.98 5.72
CA THR A 493 25.30 -7.28 4.50
C THR A 493 25.10 -6.05 3.63
N TYR A 494 24.93 -4.88 4.22
CA TYR A 494 24.53 -3.66 3.49
C TYR A 494 25.65 -2.64 3.29
N ASN A 495 26.81 -2.77 3.94
CA ASN A 495 27.93 -1.83 3.84
C ASN A 495 28.34 -1.52 2.39
N VAL A 496 28.65 -2.54 1.59
CA VAL A 496 29.07 -2.42 0.19
C VAL A 496 27.92 -1.94 -0.67
N THR A 497 26.70 -2.40 -0.40
CA THR A 497 25.50 -1.98 -1.12
C THR A 497 25.22 -0.48 -0.94
N LEU A 498 25.34 0.02 0.31
CA LEU A 498 25.16 1.43 0.65
C LEU A 498 26.28 2.30 0.08
N LEU A 499 27.54 1.82 0.10
CA LEU A 499 28.65 2.52 -0.54
C LEU A 499 28.44 2.64 -2.06
N SER A 500 28.04 1.54 -2.72
CA SER A 500 27.70 1.54 -4.14
C SER A 500 26.57 2.53 -4.45
N LEU A 501 25.55 2.59 -3.60
CA LEU A 501 24.42 3.53 -3.72
C LEU A 501 24.87 4.99 -3.60
N PHE A 502 25.75 5.29 -2.64
CA PHE A 502 26.29 6.64 -2.44
C PHE A 502 27.08 7.12 -3.66
N LEU A 503 28.00 6.28 -4.17
CA LEU A 503 28.78 6.59 -5.37
C LEU A 503 27.89 6.80 -6.59
N TYR A 504 26.89 5.93 -6.76
CA TYR A 504 25.90 6.04 -7.82
C TYR A 504 25.14 7.38 -7.80
N PHE A 505 24.59 7.79 -6.65
CA PHE A 505 23.86 9.05 -6.56
C PHE A 505 24.77 10.27 -6.74
N ALA A 506 26.01 10.21 -6.27
CA ALA A 506 26.99 11.28 -6.49
C ALA A 506 27.26 11.50 -7.98
N ILE A 507 27.48 10.42 -8.75
CA ILE A 507 27.66 10.46 -10.20
C ILE A 507 26.42 11.04 -10.90
N LEU A 508 25.22 10.56 -10.52
CA LEU A 508 23.98 11.06 -11.11
C LEU A 508 23.75 12.54 -10.84
N PHE A 509 23.91 13.00 -9.60
CA PHE A 509 23.70 14.41 -9.26
C PHE A 509 24.71 15.32 -9.96
N ALA A 510 25.96 14.88 -10.14
CA ALA A 510 26.94 15.62 -10.92
C ALA A 510 26.47 15.79 -12.38
N PHE A 511 25.99 14.72 -13.02
CA PHE A 511 25.49 14.79 -14.40
C PHE A 511 24.18 15.58 -14.54
N TYR A 512 23.26 15.48 -13.58
CA TYR A 512 22.07 16.32 -13.56
C TYR A 512 22.42 17.79 -13.36
N GLY A 513 23.40 18.11 -12.51
CA GLY A 513 23.90 19.48 -12.36
C GLY A 513 24.45 20.03 -13.68
N PHE A 514 25.30 19.27 -14.37
CA PHE A 514 25.80 19.64 -15.70
C PHE A 514 24.68 19.82 -16.73
N ARG A 515 23.70 18.92 -16.75
CA ARG A 515 22.50 19.02 -17.62
C ARG A 515 21.72 20.30 -17.37
N ILE A 516 21.48 20.65 -16.11
CA ILE A 516 20.71 21.86 -15.75
C ILE A 516 21.45 23.12 -16.25
N ILE A 517 22.76 23.18 -16.04
CA ILE A 517 23.59 24.33 -16.48
C ILE A 517 23.62 24.47 -18.00
N ASN A 518 23.59 23.38 -18.76
CA ASN A 518 23.61 23.46 -20.23
C ASN A 518 22.23 23.69 -20.85
N VAL A 519 21.15 23.58 -20.08
CA VAL A 519 19.77 23.85 -20.52
C VAL A 519 19.35 25.29 -20.18
N SER A 520 20.00 25.92 -19.18
CA SER A 520 19.94 27.37 -18.93
C SER A 520 20.87 28.14 -19.85
#